data_AF-C6XED3-F1
#
_entry.id   AF-C6XED3-F1
#
_cell.length_a   1.000
_cell.length_b   1.000
_cell.length_c   1.000
_cell.angle_alpha   90.00
_cell.angle_beta   90.00
_cell.angle_gamma   90.00
#
_symmetry.space_group_name_H-M   'P 1'
#
loop_
_entity.id
_entity.type
_entity.pdbx_description
1 polymer ?
#
loop_
_entity_poly.entity_id
_entity_poly.type
_entity_poly.pdbx_seq_one_letter_code
_entity_poly.pdbx_strand_id
1 'polypeptide(L)'
;MSALQPKFSLMNSKAKLANVNPRAELHGEDKLLAVDLTVEVTGTNNVLSEFHPSLKSAFYKKDDAAQGELIDDDNHLPQLKFPEIEGFKWQHELDNYKVVVHYGIGGPSDITMQECKVDSFKFTTKEGGTVVTKFRIQCHPTPEETGKLCGLIQQDINLSLVHVAPAANEEFQEAA
;
A
#
# COMPACT_ATOMS: atom_id res chain seq x y z
N MET A 1 -1.58 19.47 16.99
CA MET A 1 -2.56 18.66 16.24
C MET A 1 -1.88 17.34 15.92
N SER A 2 -2.31 16.24 16.54
CA SER A 2 -1.73 14.93 16.25
C SER A 2 -2.09 14.57 14.81
N ALA A 3 -1.10 14.37 13.95
CA ALA A 3 -1.33 13.97 12.56
C ALA A 3 -2.01 12.60 12.60
N LEU A 4 -3.22 12.51 12.07
CA LEU A 4 -3.92 11.24 11.89
C LEU A 4 -3.03 10.40 10.95
N GLN A 5 -2.42 9.33 11.46
CA GLN A 5 -1.66 8.43 10.59
C GLN A 5 -2.60 7.88 9.52
N PRO A 6 -2.20 7.89 8.23
CA PRO A 6 -2.99 7.29 7.16
C PRO A 6 -3.31 5.84 7.50
N LYS A 7 -4.59 5.48 7.45
CA LYS A 7 -5.06 4.10 7.68
C LYS A 7 -5.09 3.33 6.36
N PHE A 8 -4.00 3.37 5.60
CA PHE A 8 -3.91 2.64 4.34
C PHE A 8 -3.86 1.14 4.63
N SER A 9 -4.90 0.40 4.28
CA SER A 9 -4.91 -1.05 4.46
C SER A 9 -5.54 -1.75 3.27
N LEU A 10 -5.07 -2.96 3.00
CA LEU A 10 -5.54 -3.81 1.91
C LEU A 10 -5.91 -5.17 2.49
N MET A 11 -7.03 -5.72 2.05
CA MET A 11 -7.48 -7.05 2.47
C MET A 11 -7.72 -7.89 1.23
N ASN A 12 -6.93 -8.95 1.07
CA ASN A 12 -6.98 -9.88 -0.07
C ASN A 12 -7.19 -9.17 -1.42
N SER A 13 -6.44 -8.08 -1.64
CA SER A 13 -6.63 -7.18 -2.75
C SER A 13 -5.74 -7.59 -3.91
N LYS A 14 -6.30 -7.60 -5.13
CA LYS A 14 -5.52 -7.82 -6.35
C LYS A 14 -4.51 -6.70 -6.53
N ALA A 15 -3.26 -7.07 -6.70
CA ALA A 15 -2.14 -6.16 -6.89
C ALA A 15 -1.16 -6.75 -7.90
N LYS A 16 -0.37 -5.92 -8.55
CA LYS A 16 0.76 -6.37 -9.36
C LYS A 16 2.04 -6.26 -8.55
N LEU A 17 2.81 -7.35 -8.48
CA LEU A 17 4.17 -7.31 -7.94
C LEU A 17 5.11 -6.80 -9.03
N ALA A 18 5.31 -5.49 -9.10
CA ALA A 18 6.07 -4.87 -10.17
C ALA A 18 7.58 -5.17 -10.08
N ASN A 19 8.14 -5.27 -8.87
CA ASN A 19 9.55 -5.55 -8.70
C ASN A 19 9.85 -6.17 -7.31
N VAL A 20 10.94 -6.92 -7.23
CA VAL A 20 11.51 -7.50 -6.00
C VAL A 20 13.00 -7.21 -6.01
N ASN A 21 13.48 -6.41 -5.05
CA ASN A 21 14.89 -6.04 -4.96
C ASN A 21 15.49 -6.52 -3.63
N PRO A 22 16.19 -7.66 -3.63
CA PRO A 22 16.98 -8.08 -2.47
C PRO A 22 18.14 -7.11 -2.22
N ARG A 23 18.34 -6.73 -0.96
CA ARG A 23 19.42 -5.87 -0.48
C ARG A 23 20.05 -6.45 0.78
N ALA A 24 21.35 -6.24 0.95
CA ALA A 24 22.02 -6.50 2.22
C ALA A 24 21.88 -5.27 3.11
N GLU A 25 21.17 -5.40 4.22
CA GLU A 25 21.04 -4.36 5.24
C GLU A 25 22.09 -4.58 6.32
N LEU A 26 22.85 -3.54 6.64
CA LEU A 26 23.82 -3.59 7.72
C LEU A 26 23.07 -3.42 9.04
N HIS A 27 23.12 -4.45 9.88
CA HIS A 27 22.65 -4.37 11.25
C HIS A 27 23.85 -4.53 12.20
N GLY A 28 24.50 -3.40 12.50
CA GLY A 28 25.79 -3.41 13.19
C GLY A 28 26.88 -4.00 12.29
N GLU A 29 27.51 -5.09 12.73
CA GLU A 29 28.52 -5.81 11.95
C GLU A 29 27.92 -6.90 11.05
N ASP A 30 26.66 -7.29 11.27
CA ASP A 30 25.98 -8.34 10.51
C ASP A 30 25.25 -7.81 9.29
N LYS A 31 25.17 -8.65 8.24
CA LYS A 31 24.35 -8.38 7.05
C LYS A 31 23.07 -9.20 7.12
N LEU A 32 21.95 -8.52 7.23
CA LEU A 32 20.63 -9.13 7.14
C LEU A 32 20.09 -9.00 5.72
N LEU A 33 19.35 -10.02 5.29
CA LEU A 33 18.60 -9.97 4.04
C LEU A 33 17.38 -9.09 4.23
N ALA A 34 17.32 -7.99 3.49
CA ALA A 34 16.11 -7.20 3.32
C ALA A 34 15.65 -7.25 1.87
N VAL A 35 14.36 -7.11 1.65
CA VAL A 35 13.77 -7.12 0.31
C VAL A 35 12.83 -5.93 0.18
N ASP A 36 13.03 -5.19 -0.91
CA ASP A 36 12.14 -4.10 -1.30
C ASP A 36 11.18 -4.59 -2.40
N LEU A 37 9.91 -4.75 -2.05
CA LEU A 37 8.84 -5.12 -2.97
C LEU A 37 8.21 -3.84 -3.53
N THR A 38 8.11 -3.73 -4.85
CA THR A 38 7.32 -2.67 -5.49
C THR A 38 5.96 -3.24 -5.89
N VAL A 39 4.89 -2.69 -5.33
CA VAL A 39 3.52 -3.15 -5.55
C VAL A 39 2.70 -2.06 -6.23
N GLU A 40 1.84 -2.46 -7.16
CA GLU A 40 0.87 -1.58 -7.83
C GLU A 40 -0.55 -2.11 -7.62
N VAL A 41 -1.43 -1.28 -7.05
CA VAL A 41 -2.86 -1.60 -6.85
C VAL A 41 -3.69 -0.64 -7.67
N THR A 42 -4.68 -1.15 -8.41
CA THR A 42 -5.66 -0.31 -9.11
C THR A 42 -6.97 -0.35 -8.33
N GLY A 43 -7.49 0.82 -7.98
CA GLY A 43 -8.71 0.95 -7.20
C GLY A 43 -9.45 2.25 -7.48
N THR A 44 -10.46 2.53 -6.67
CA THR A 44 -11.23 3.78 -6.76
C THR A 44 -10.43 4.94 -6.15
N ASN A 45 -10.78 6.17 -6.53
CA ASN A 45 -10.17 7.38 -5.99
C ASN A 45 -10.45 7.64 -4.49
N ASN A 46 -11.22 6.77 -3.83
CA ASN A 46 -11.39 6.78 -2.38
C ASN A 46 -10.06 6.58 -1.64
N VAL A 47 -9.12 5.85 -2.25
CA VAL A 47 -7.79 5.64 -1.67
C VAL A 47 -7.10 6.96 -1.34
N LEU A 48 -7.33 8.03 -2.12
CA LEU A 48 -6.73 9.34 -1.87
C LEU A 48 -7.19 9.95 -0.53
N SER A 49 -8.44 9.69 -0.14
CA SER A 49 -9.02 10.18 1.12
C SER A 49 -8.42 9.48 2.35
N GLU A 50 -7.84 8.28 2.19
CA GLU A 50 -7.13 7.58 3.27
C GLU A 50 -5.80 8.26 3.64
N PHE A 51 -5.21 9.01 2.69
CA PHE A 51 -3.97 9.76 2.90
C PHE A 51 -4.25 11.20 3.31
N HIS A 52 -5.25 11.86 2.71
CA HIS A 52 -5.69 13.17 3.15
C HIS A 52 -7.15 13.45 2.71
N PRO A 53 -8.04 13.95 3.60
CA PRO A 53 -9.46 14.11 3.31
C PRO A 53 -9.77 14.96 2.06
N SER A 54 -8.95 15.97 1.78
CA SER A 54 -9.14 16.87 0.62
C SER A 54 -8.49 16.38 -0.67
N LEU A 55 -7.72 15.29 -0.65
CA LEU A 55 -6.90 14.89 -1.81
C LEU A 55 -7.77 14.40 -2.96
N LYS A 56 -8.80 13.61 -2.67
CA LYS A 56 -9.76 13.15 -3.67
C LYS A 56 -10.44 14.32 -4.39
N SER A 57 -11.00 15.27 -3.63
CA SER A 57 -11.69 16.44 -4.21
C SER A 57 -10.73 17.46 -4.83
N ALA A 58 -9.43 17.41 -4.53
CA ALA A 58 -8.43 18.23 -5.22
C ALA A 58 -8.19 17.76 -6.67
N PHE A 59 -8.25 16.45 -6.93
CA PHE A 59 -7.96 15.87 -8.25
C PHE A 59 -9.21 15.48 -9.06
N TYR A 60 -10.34 15.23 -8.40
CA TYR A 60 -11.56 14.77 -9.05
C TYR A 60 -12.74 15.72 -8.82
N LYS A 61 -13.67 15.72 -9.76
CA LYS A 61 -14.96 16.43 -9.69
C LYS A 61 -16.10 15.54 -10.20
N LYS A 62 -17.34 15.98 -9.94
CA LYS A 62 -18.53 15.40 -10.56
C LYS A 62 -18.49 15.66 -12.07
N ASP A 63 -19.15 14.81 -12.83
CA ASP A 63 -19.28 14.98 -14.27
C ASP A 63 -20.14 16.21 -14.58
N ASP A 64 -19.57 17.19 -15.28
CA ASP A 64 -20.26 18.42 -15.68
C ASP A 64 -21.38 18.15 -16.70
N ALA A 65 -21.33 17.03 -17.43
CA ALA A 65 -22.31 16.65 -18.46
C ALA A 65 -23.52 15.88 -17.90
N ALA A 66 -23.48 15.46 -16.63
CA ALA A 66 -24.59 14.77 -15.97
C ALA A 66 -25.72 15.74 -15.57
N GLN A 67 -26.25 16.50 -16.53
CA GLN A 67 -27.59 17.08 -16.41
C GLN A 67 -28.63 15.95 -16.60
N GLY A 68 -28.91 15.18 -15.57
CA GLY A 68 -30.18 14.41 -15.52
C GLY A 68 -30.14 12.95 -15.10
N GLU A 69 -28.99 12.36 -14.76
CA GLU A 69 -29.00 11.02 -14.15
C GLU A 69 -28.66 11.09 -12.66
N LEU A 70 -29.61 10.60 -11.87
CA LEU A 70 -29.74 10.61 -10.42
C LEU A 70 -28.68 9.78 -9.68
N ILE A 71 -27.39 9.96 -10.00
CA ILE A 71 -26.32 9.47 -9.13
C ILE A 71 -26.07 10.58 -8.11
N ASP A 72 -26.96 10.68 -7.13
CA ASP A 72 -26.85 11.58 -5.97
C ASP A 72 -25.88 11.01 -4.92
N ASP A 73 -24.80 10.36 -5.39
CA ASP A 73 -23.71 9.91 -4.53
C ASP A 73 -22.62 10.98 -4.56
N ASP A 74 -22.55 11.77 -3.50
CA ASP A 74 -21.48 12.77 -3.30
C ASP A 74 -20.07 12.15 -3.35
N ASN A 75 -19.93 10.84 -3.21
CA ASN A 75 -18.66 10.14 -3.36
C ASN A 75 -18.32 9.77 -4.81
N HIS A 76 -19.23 9.91 -5.78
CA HIS A 76 -18.93 9.61 -7.18
C HIS A 76 -18.29 10.83 -7.86
N LEU A 77 -16.95 10.87 -7.88
CA LEU A 77 -16.17 11.91 -8.56
C LEU A 77 -15.37 11.30 -9.73
N PRO A 78 -15.97 11.07 -10.90
CA PRO A 78 -15.33 10.32 -11.98
C PRO A 78 -14.33 11.16 -12.80
N GLN A 79 -14.54 12.47 -12.91
CA GLN A 79 -13.81 13.31 -13.87
C GLN A 79 -12.56 13.94 -13.24
N LEU A 80 -11.44 13.95 -13.98
CA LEU A 80 -10.23 14.64 -13.54
C LEU A 80 -10.37 16.16 -13.64
N LYS A 81 -9.85 16.87 -12.64
CA LYS A 81 -9.69 18.33 -12.65
C LYS A 81 -8.47 18.78 -13.46
N PHE A 82 -7.43 17.95 -13.47
CA PHE A 82 -6.14 18.23 -14.11
C PHE A 82 -5.71 17.01 -14.94
N PRO A 83 -6.29 16.79 -16.14
CA PRO A 83 -5.95 15.64 -16.99
C PRO A 83 -4.46 15.58 -17.39
N GLU A 84 -3.77 16.73 -17.39
CA GLU A 84 -2.35 16.85 -17.70
C GLU A 84 -1.44 16.35 -16.56
N ILE A 85 -1.98 16.19 -15.35
CA ILE A 85 -1.27 15.60 -14.22
C ILE A 85 -1.52 14.10 -14.22
N GLU A 86 -0.61 13.34 -14.83
CA GLU A 86 -0.70 11.87 -14.85
C GLU A 86 -0.65 11.27 -13.43
N GLY A 87 0.09 11.90 -12.51
CA GLY A 87 0.22 11.43 -11.15
C GLY A 87 1.20 12.24 -10.30
N PHE A 88 1.27 11.90 -9.01
CA PHE A 88 2.11 12.61 -8.04
C PHE A 88 2.73 11.64 -7.03
N LYS A 89 3.85 12.06 -6.43
CA LYS A 89 4.50 11.35 -5.33
C LYS A 89 3.94 11.82 -4.01
N TRP A 90 3.80 10.91 -3.05
CA TRP A 90 3.38 11.21 -1.69
C TRP A 90 4.48 10.79 -0.72
N GLN A 91 5.09 11.78 -0.07
CA GLN A 91 6.21 11.56 0.85
C GLN A 91 5.66 11.26 2.23
N HIS A 92 5.33 9.99 2.45
CA HIS A 92 4.94 9.50 3.76
C HIS A 92 5.41 8.06 3.92
N GLU A 93 5.79 7.72 5.14
CA GLU A 93 6.27 6.41 5.52
C GLU A 93 5.31 5.83 6.55
N LEU A 94 5.00 4.55 6.41
CA LEU A 94 4.08 3.82 7.27
C LEU A 94 4.82 2.62 7.85
N ASP A 95 5.03 2.64 9.17
CA ASP A 95 5.74 1.58 9.89
C ASP A 95 4.77 0.60 10.55
N ASN A 96 5.31 -0.54 11.02
CA ASN A 96 4.57 -1.59 11.73
C ASN A 96 3.45 -2.24 10.91
N TYR A 97 3.71 -2.56 9.64
CA TYR A 97 2.75 -3.28 8.81
C TYR A 97 3.02 -4.78 8.79
N LYS A 98 1.94 -5.55 8.80
CA LYS A 98 1.94 -6.97 8.42
C LYS A 98 1.53 -7.07 6.96
N VAL A 99 2.32 -7.81 6.19
CA VAL A 99 2.10 -8.03 4.76
C VAL A 99 1.92 -9.53 4.54
N VAL A 100 0.86 -9.90 3.84
CA VAL A 100 0.61 -11.28 3.43
C VAL A 100 0.44 -11.31 1.91
N VAL A 101 1.34 -12.00 1.23
CA VAL A 101 1.19 -12.33 -0.19
C VAL A 101 0.55 -13.70 -0.26
N HIS A 102 -0.72 -13.76 -0.68
CA HIS A 102 -1.45 -15.01 -0.82
C HIS A 102 -0.90 -15.78 -2.01
N TYR A 103 -0.31 -16.95 -1.76
CA TYR A 103 0.41 -17.72 -2.76
C TYR A 103 -0.10 -19.17 -2.78
N GLY A 104 -0.24 -19.75 -3.97
CA GLY A 104 -0.74 -21.11 -4.15
C GLY A 104 -2.21 -21.28 -3.74
N ILE A 105 -2.53 -22.38 -3.07
CA ILE A 105 -3.90 -22.78 -2.67
C ILE A 105 -4.38 -22.11 -1.35
N GLY A 106 -3.65 -21.10 -0.86
CA GLY A 106 -3.96 -20.32 0.34
C GLY A 106 -3.50 -20.97 1.65
N GLY A 107 -3.31 -20.15 2.70
CA GLY A 107 -3.01 -20.60 4.06
C GLY A 107 -1.52 -20.92 4.27
N PRO A 108 -1.09 -22.20 4.35
CA PRO A 108 0.31 -22.58 4.60
C PRO A 108 1.28 -22.20 3.47
N SER A 109 0.78 -21.85 2.29
CA SER A 109 1.61 -21.38 1.18
C SER A 109 1.79 -19.87 1.13
N ASP A 110 1.06 -19.13 1.98
CA ASP A 110 1.10 -17.66 2.01
C ASP A 110 2.43 -17.17 2.57
N ILE A 111 2.99 -16.14 1.95
CA ILE A 111 4.23 -15.51 2.39
C ILE A 111 3.85 -14.39 3.34
N THR A 112 4.17 -14.56 4.63
CA THR A 112 3.83 -13.60 5.68
C THR A 112 5.07 -12.87 6.16
N MET A 113 5.04 -11.54 6.09
CA MET A 113 6.13 -10.67 6.55
C MET A 113 5.58 -9.75 7.64
N GLN A 114 6.33 -9.63 8.74
CA GLN A 114 6.01 -8.76 9.87
C GLN A 114 6.93 -7.53 9.87
N GLU A 115 6.58 -6.53 10.69
CA GLU A 115 7.39 -5.32 10.90
C GLU A 115 7.81 -4.62 9.60
N CYS A 116 6.94 -4.66 8.58
CA CYS A 116 7.22 -4.08 7.29
C CYS A 116 7.05 -2.56 7.33
N LYS A 117 7.91 -1.88 6.58
CA LYS A 117 7.79 -0.44 6.31
C LYS A 117 7.23 -0.22 4.92
N VAL A 118 6.25 0.66 4.78
CA VAL A 118 5.64 1.02 3.49
C VAL A 118 5.94 2.48 3.16
N ASP A 119 6.55 2.72 2.00
CA ASP A 119 6.96 4.06 1.58
C ASP A 119 6.82 4.26 0.06
N SER A 120 7.38 5.38 -0.43
CA SER A 120 7.53 5.65 -1.86
C SER A 120 6.21 5.64 -2.63
N PHE A 121 5.14 6.14 -2.01
CA PHE A 121 3.82 6.22 -2.62
C PHE A 121 3.84 7.10 -3.88
N LYS A 122 3.28 6.59 -4.96
CA LYS A 122 2.98 7.31 -6.18
C LYS A 122 1.55 6.98 -6.60
N PHE A 123 0.74 8.02 -6.76
CA PHE A 123 -0.62 7.90 -7.27
C PHE A 123 -0.62 8.30 -8.74
N THR A 124 -1.25 7.48 -9.58
CA THR A 124 -1.54 7.81 -10.98
C THR A 124 -3.05 7.93 -11.12
N THR A 125 -3.53 9.14 -11.39
CA THR A 125 -4.95 9.46 -11.49
C THR A 125 -5.43 9.23 -12.91
N LYS A 126 -6.53 8.48 -13.06
CA LYS A 126 -7.16 8.19 -14.35
C LYS A 126 -8.61 8.66 -14.35
N GLU A 127 -9.13 8.91 -15.54
CA GLU A 127 -10.55 9.17 -15.77
C GLU A 127 -11.44 8.02 -15.26
N GLY A 128 -12.69 8.33 -14.96
CA GLY A 128 -13.64 7.37 -14.38
C GLY A 128 -13.39 7.08 -12.90
N GLY A 129 -12.71 7.99 -12.18
CA GLY A 129 -12.49 7.85 -10.74
C GLY A 129 -11.52 6.73 -10.35
N THR A 130 -10.65 6.31 -11.26
CA THR A 130 -9.68 5.21 -11.04
C THR A 130 -8.32 5.77 -10.63
N VAL A 131 -7.69 5.16 -9.61
CA VAL A 131 -6.34 5.50 -9.17
C VAL A 131 -5.48 4.24 -9.16
N VAL A 132 -4.28 4.35 -9.74
CA VAL A 132 -3.22 3.35 -9.58
C VAL A 132 -2.29 3.81 -8.48
N THR A 133 -2.27 3.08 -7.37
CA THR A 133 -1.43 3.32 -6.20
C THR A 133 -0.21 2.42 -6.27
N LYS A 134 0.95 3.01 -6.50
CA LYS A 134 2.25 2.34 -6.47
C LYS A 134 2.95 2.66 -5.18
N PHE A 135 3.48 1.66 -4.49
CA PHE A 135 4.20 1.84 -3.23
C PHE A 135 5.27 0.77 -3.07
N ARG A 136 6.20 1.00 -2.16
CA ARG A 136 7.26 0.07 -1.82
C ARG A 136 7.02 -0.48 -0.42
N ILE A 137 7.21 -1.79 -0.28
CA ILE A 137 7.20 -2.50 1.00
C ILE A 137 8.63 -2.97 1.26
N GLN A 138 9.20 -2.58 2.39
CA GLN A 138 10.48 -3.06 2.87
C GLN A 138 10.23 -4.13 3.93
N CYS A 139 10.79 -5.31 3.74
CA CYS A 139 10.56 -6.47 4.60
C CYS A 139 11.81 -7.35 4.72
N HIS A 140 11.78 -8.28 5.67
CA HIS A 140 12.85 -9.25 5.94
C HIS A 140 12.36 -10.70 5.76
N PRO A 141 12.04 -11.13 4.53
CA PRO A 141 11.63 -12.51 4.26
C PRO A 141 12.81 -13.47 4.36
N THR A 142 12.52 -14.76 4.53
CA THR A 142 13.52 -15.82 4.43
C THR A 142 14.06 -15.95 3.00
N PRO A 143 15.24 -16.60 2.79
CA PRO A 143 15.78 -16.84 1.46
C PRO A 143 14.83 -17.66 0.56
N GLU A 144 14.09 -18.61 1.12
CA GLU A 144 13.13 -19.42 0.37
C GLU A 144 11.94 -18.57 -0.11
N GLU A 145 11.38 -17.73 0.77
CA GLU A 145 10.29 -16.81 0.43
C GLU A 145 10.74 -15.77 -0.60
N THR A 146 11.98 -15.27 -0.50
CA THR A 146 12.57 -14.37 -1.48
C THR A 146 12.62 -15.01 -2.87
N GLY A 147 13.03 -16.28 -2.95
CA GLY A 147 13.02 -17.04 -4.20
C GLY A 147 11.63 -17.14 -4.82
N LYS A 148 10.61 -17.40 -4.00
CA LYS A 148 9.20 -17.43 -4.44
C LYS A 148 8.75 -16.05 -4.95
N LEU A 149 9.05 -14.98 -4.21
CA LEU A 149 8.72 -13.61 -4.59
C LEU A 149 9.38 -13.19 -5.91
N CYS A 150 10.65 -13.56 -6.13
CA CYS A 150 11.34 -13.31 -7.40
C CYS A 150 10.64 -14.00 -8.59
N GLY A 151 10.05 -15.17 -8.38
CA GLY A 151 9.24 -15.87 -9.39
C GLY A 151 7.93 -15.16 -9.75
N LEU A 152 7.45 -14.25 -8.91
CA LEU A 152 6.19 -13.50 -9.07
C LEU A 152 6.40 -12.09 -9.66
N ILE A 153 7.62 -11.72 -10.04
CA ILE A 153 7.89 -10.41 -10.64
C ILE A 153 7.05 -10.22 -11.91
N GLN A 154 6.42 -9.05 -12.02
CA GLN A 154 5.48 -8.66 -13.08
C GLN A 154 4.16 -9.47 -13.12
N GLN A 155 3.87 -10.30 -12.11
CA GLN A 155 2.62 -11.05 -12.02
C GLN A 155 1.59 -10.37 -11.11
N ASP A 156 0.32 -10.74 -11.32
CA ASP A 156 -0.77 -10.40 -10.43
C ASP A 156 -0.74 -11.32 -9.19
N ILE A 157 -0.82 -10.71 -8.02
CA ILE A 157 -0.85 -11.34 -6.70
C ILE A 157 -2.09 -10.88 -5.95
N ASN A 158 -2.48 -11.62 -4.92
CA ASN A 158 -3.39 -11.09 -3.90
C ASN A 158 -2.58 -10.70 -2.66
N LEU A 159 -2.77 -9.47 -2.19
CA LEU A 159 -2.02 -8.90 -1.09
C LEU A 159 -2.98 -8.48 0.03
N SER A 160 -2.62 -8.81 1.26
CA SER A 160 -3.17 -8.15 2.45
C SER A 160 -2.08 -7.30 3.11
N LEU A 161 -2.42 -6.07 3.46
CA LEU A 161 -1.56 -5.08 4.10
C LEU A 161 -2.33 -4.49 5.29
N VAL A 162 -1.88 -4.79 6.51
CA VAL A 162 -2.60 -4.38 7.73
C VAL A 162 -1.63 -3.75 8.72
N HIS A 163 -1.99 -2.60 9.26
CA HIS A 163 -1.24 -1.97 10.34
C HIS A 163 -1.36 -2.82 11.63
N VAL A 164 -0.23 -3.15 12.22
CA VAL A 164 -0.15 -3.82 13.52
C VAL A 164 0.19 -2.75 14.55
N ALA A 165 -0.72 -2.51 15.50
CA ALA A 165 -0.41 -1.64 16.61
C ALA A 165 0.81 -2.23 17.36
N PRO A 166 1.82 -1.42 17.73
CA PRO A 166 2.92 -1.92 18.54
C PRO A 166 2.34 -2.52 19.81
N ALA A 167 2.74 -3.75 20.14
CA ALA A 167 2.38 -4.33 21.42
C ALA A 167 2.82 -3.35 22.51
N ALA A 168 1.88 -2.93 23.37
CA ALA A 168 2.25 -2.16 24.55
C ALA A 168 3.22 -3.04 25.34
N ASN A 169 4.48 -2.60 25.46
CA ASN A 169 5.44 -3.26 26.33
C ASN A 169 4.86 -3.25 27.75
N GLU A 170 4.40 -4.40 28.23
CA GLU A 170 4.20 -4.63 29.65
C GLU A 170 5.59 -4.60 30.29
N GLU A 171 5.98 -3.42 30.78
CA GLU A 171 7.11 -3.27 31.69
C GLU A 171 6.82 -4.14 32.92
N PHE A 172 7.44 -5.32 32.98
CA PHE A 172 7.63 -6.04 34.23
C PHE A 172 8.50 -5.17 35.14
N GLN A 173 7.87 -4.37 36.00
CA GLN A 173 8.52 -3.82 37.17
C GLN A 173 8.75 -4.96 38.17
N GLU A 174 9.93 -5.55 38.12
CA GLU A 174 10.48 -6.36 39.21
C GLU A 174 10.89 -5.39 40.33
N ALA A 175 9.98 -5.14 41.26
CA ALA A 175 10.29 -4.46 42.52
C ALA A 175 10.86 -5.49 43.49
N ALA A 176 12.19 -5.43 43.67
CA ALA A 176 12.91 -6.01 44.80
C ALA A 176 12.80 -5.10 46.03
#